data_AF-A0A419SB74-F1
#
_entry.id   AF-A0A419SB74-F1
#
_cell.length_a   1.000
_cell.length_b   1.000
_cell.length_c   1.000
_cell.angle_alpha   90.00
_cell.angle_beta   90.00
_cell.angle_gamma   90.00
#
_symmetry.space_group_name_H-M   'P 1'
#
loop_
_entity.id
_entity.type
_entity.pdbx_description
1 polymer ?
#
loop_
_entity_poly.entity_id
_entity_poly.type
_entity_poly.pdbx_seq_one_letter_code
_entity_poly.pdbx_strand_id
1 'polypeptide(L)'
;MNRLQKLTLHLMVWLFLITLFTFVATGGFESSRGVYILFIGLSVFNVVIFYLNLYVLIPLTLDRRRFFLWMMGCLGIVLVFLALKYGFTFYVYKMSGLKLVSSQKEMVFSEPAKQLLSTFITNGFFVFLSTVYKFTVDWFFNEREKTELEKQKLTAELAFLKSQINPHFLFNSLNNIYSLAYQKSDAAPNAILKLSEIMRYMLYESNDSKVSLEKEIGYLKSFIELQKLRFKGDAQVVLEIEGQVAQQQIVPLLLISFVENAFKHGLATDKNHPIHINISVFEDNLMFTIKNRKNLQNKDQTGGIGMINVVRRLDLTYPGKYKLNVENREEDYFSELYLNL
;
A
#
# COMPACT_ATOMS: atom_id res chain seq x y z
N MET A 1 16.57 9.76 -12.48
CA MET A 1 17.47 10.84 -12.93
C MET A 1 18.38 11.22 -11.77
N ASN A 2 19.67 10.98 -11.91
CA ASN A 2 20.64 11.24 -10.85
C ASN A 2 20.80 12.75 -10.62
N ARG A 3 21.26 13.16 -9.42
CA ARG A 3 21.41 14.59 -9.06
C ARG A 3 22.25 15.36 -10.09
N LEU A 4 23.29 14.73 -10.63
CA LEU A 4 24.15 15.30 -11.67
C LEU A 4 23.38 15.60 -12.96
N GLN A 5 22.53 14.67 -13.43
CA GLN A 5 21.71 14.85 -14.64
C GLN A 5 20.68 15.99 -14.48
N LYS A 6 20.13 16.17 -13.28
CA LYS A 6 19.26 17.31 -12.97
C LYS A 6 20.04 18.63 -13.09
N LEU A 7 21.21 18.69 -12.45
CA LEU A 7 22.04 19.89 -12.46
C LEU A 7 22.47 20.27 -13.89
N THR A 8 22.92 19.30 -14.69
CA THR A 8 23.32 19.55 -16.08
C THR A 8 22.15 20.06 -16.93
N LEU A 9 20.95 19.50 -16.77
CA LEU A 9 19.76 19.95 -17.49
C LEU A 9 19.40 21.41 -17.11
N HIS A 10 19.38 21.72 -15.81
CA HIS A 10 19.11 23.09 -15.33
C HIS A 10 20.14 24.08 -15.88
N LEU A 11 21.44 23.73 -15.85
CA LEU A 11 22.51 24.57 -16.41
C LEU A 11 22.34 24.80 -17.91
N MET A 12 22.03 23.75 -18.68
CA MET A 12 21.78 23.86 -20.12
C MET A 12 20.59 24.76 -20.43
N VAL A 13 19.48 24.61 -19.71
CA VAL A 13 18.27 25.42 -19.88
C VAL A 13 18.54 26.89 -19.56
N TRP A 14 19.21 27.18 -18.44
CA TRP A 14 19.54 28.56 -18.09
C TRP A 14 20.54 29.20 -19.04
N LEU A 15 21.56 28.45 -19.47
CA LEU A 15 22.50 28.94 -20.47
C LEU A 15 21.78 29.30 -21.77
N PHE A 16 20.88 28.43 -22.24
CA PHE A 16 20.05 28.68 -23.41
C PHE A 16 19.13 29.89 -23.25
N LEU A 17 18.46 30.04 -22.10
CA LEU A 17 17.58 31.19 -21.85
C LEU A 17 18.37 32.50 -21.80
N ILE A 18 19.52 32.51 -21.12
CA ILE A 18 20.39 33.70 -21.02
C ILE A 18 20.87 34.11 -22.42
N THR A 19 21.34 33.16 -23.23
CA THR A 19 21.81 33.46 -24.60
C THR A 19 20.66 33.92 -25.48
N LEU A 20 19.49 33.27 -25.42
CA LEU A 20 18.30 33.65 -26.18
C LEU A 20 17.83 35.06 -25.84
N PHE A 21 17.64 35.38 -24.55
CA PHE A 21 17.20 36.71 -24.12
C PHE A 21 18.20 37.79 -24.51
N THR A 22 19.50 37.51 -24.38
CA THR A 22 20.56 38.44 -24.79
C THR A 22 20.59 38.64 -26.30
N PHE A 23 20.41 37.58 -27.09
CA PHE A 23 20.37 37.64 -28.56
C PHE A 23 19.18 38.46 -29.06
N VAL A 24 17.98 38.18 -28.55
CA VAL A 24 16.75 38.91 -28.90
C VAL A 24 16.86 40.38 -28.52
N ALA A 25 17.42 40.67 -27.35
CA ALA A 25 17.59 42.04 -26.86
C ALA A 25 18.61 42.84 -27.67
N THR A 26 19.67 42.20 -28.17
CA THR A 26 20.74 42.84 -28.93
C THR A 26 20.51 42.83 -30.44
N GLY A 27 19.46 42.15 -30.93
CA GLY A 27 19.13 42.10 -32.35
C GLY A 27 20.17 41.41 -33.23
N GLY A 28 20.90 40.42 -32.69
CA GLY A 28 21.90 39.68 -33.47
C GLY A 28 23.34 39.74 -32.94
N PHE A 29 23.55 40.08 -31.67
CA PHE A 29 24.87 40.29 -31.04
C PHE A 29 25.66 41.54 -31.49
N GLU A 30 25.01 42.49 -32.15
CA GLU A 30 25.62 43.79 -32.46
C GLU A 30 25.18 44.82 -31.42
N SER A 31 25.91 44.90 -30.30
CA SER A 31 25.60 45.86 -29.24
C SER A 31 26.80 46.25 -28.39
N SER A 32 26.64 47.28 -27.56
CA SER A 32 27.70 47.76 -26.68
C SER A 32 27.89 46.83 -25.47
N ARG A 33 29.11 46.84 -24.90
CA ARG A 33 29.44 46.05 -23.70
C ARG A 33 28.46 46.31 -22.53
N GLY A 34 27.97 47.54 -22.39
CA GLY A 34 27.00 47.89 -21.35
C GLY A 34 25.65 47.17 -21.52
N VAL A 35 25.19 46.96 -22.75
CA VAL A 35 23.94 46.24 -23.04
C VAL A 35 24.08 44.76 -22.66
N TYR A 36 25.22 44.13 -22.97
CA TYR A 36 25.51 42.76 -22.55
C TYR A 36 25.50 42.59 -21.03
N ILE A 37 26.20 43.48 -20.32
CA ILE A 37 26.25 43.47 -18.85
C ILE A 37 24.84 43.62 -18.27
N LEU A 38 24.02 44.49 -18.85
CA LEU A 38 22.64 44.70 -18.43
C LEU A 38 21.80 43.41 -18.57
N PHE A 39 21.75 42.82 -19.76
CA PHE A 39 20.87 41.67 -20.04
C PHE A 39 21.33 40.39 -19.34
N ILE A 40 22.65 40.15 -19.23
CA ILE A 40 23.18 39.04 -18.44
C ILE A 40 22.82 39.24 -16.96
N GLY A 41 23.02 40.44 -16.41
CA GLY A 41 22.68 40.74 -15.02
C GLY A 41 21.19 40.58 -14.71
N LEU A 42 20.31 41.10 -15.58
CA LEU A 42 18.86 40.91 -15.46
C LEU A 42 18.45 39.44 -15.53
N SER A 43 19.15 38.64 -16.33
CA SER A 43 18.91 37.20 -16.43
C SER A 43 19.36 36.45 -15.17
N VAL A 44 20.46 36.86 -14.53
CA VAL A 44 20.87 36.32 -13.23
C VAL A 44 19.80 36.57 -12.18
N PHE A 45 19.19 37.76 -12.14
CA PHE A 45 18.06 38.01 -11.24
C PHE A 45 16.87 37.07 -11.51
N ASN A 46 16.56 36.72 -12.76
CA ASN A 46 15.51 35.75 -13.10
C ASN A 46 15.82 34.35 -12.52
N VAL A 47 17.07 33.91 -12.66
CA VAL A 47 17.55 32.63 -12.09
C VAL A 47 17.36 32.63 -10.57
N VAL A 48 17.73 33.72 -9.90
CA VAL A 48 17.61 33.86 -8.45
C VAL A 48 16.14 33.82 -8.02
N ILE A 49 15.24 34.58 -8.67
CA ILE A 49 13.80 34.56 -8.35
C ILE A 49 13.23 33.14 -8.46
N PHE A 50 13.57 32.44 -9.55
CA PHE A 50 13.09 31.07 -9.80
C PHE A 50 13.49 30.13 -8.65
N TYR A 51 14.77 30.11 -8.28
CA TYR A 51 15.25 29.21 -7.23
C TYR A 51 14.85 29.64 -5.82
N LEU A 52 14.71 30.94 -5.57
CA LEU A 52 14.22 31.46 -4.30
C LEU A 52 12.75 31.06 -4.08
N ASN A 53 11.90 31.18 -5.10
CA ASN A 53 10.53 30.67 -4.99
C ASN A 53 10.52 29.14 -4.82
N LEU A 54 11.31 28.41 -5.63
CA LEU A 54 11.32 26.95 -5.65
C LEU A 54 11.80 26.31 -4.33
N TYR A 55 12.89 26.81 -3.75
CA TYR A 55 13.56 26.18 -2.61
C TYR A 55 13.31 26.85 -1.27
N VAL A 56 12.82 28.10 -1.26
CA VAL A 56 12.58 28.84 -0.01
C VAL A 56 11.09 29.10 0.17
N LEU A 57 10.44 29.79 -0.77
CA LEU A 57 9.05 30.22 -0.56
C LEU A 57 8.09 29.04 -0.53
N ILE A 58 8.12 28.18 -1.56
CA ILE A 58 7.21 27.03 -1.67
C ILE A 58 7.30 26.12 -0.44
N PRO A 59 8.48 25.66 0.02
CA PRO A 59 8.57 24.78 1.20
C PRO A 59 8.11 25.43 2.51
N LEU A 60 8.31 26.74 2.66
CA LEU A 60 7.90 27.46 3.87
C LEU A 60 6.39 27.71 3.94
N THR A 61 5.73 27.85 2.78
CA THR A 61 4.31 28.26 2.73
C THR A 61 3.41 27.24 2.05
N LEU A 62 3.67 26.88 0.79
CA LEU A 62 2.75 26.10 -0.05
C LEU A 62 2.69 24.64 0.39
N ASP A 63 3.84 24.05 0.74
CA ASP A 63 3.92 22.68 1.29
C ASP A 63 3.20 22.58 2.66
N ARG A 64 3.10 23.69 3.40
CA ARG A 64 2.34 23.79 4.66
C ARG A 64 0.88 24.18 4.47
N ARG A 65 0.36 24.16 3.24
CA ARG A 65 -1.01 24.57 2.85
C ARG A 65 -1.37 26.02 3.21
N ARG A 66 -0.38 26.89 3.40
CA ARG A 66 -0.57 28.32 3.73
C ARG A 66 -0.62 29.17 2.46
N PHE A 67 -1.68 29.00 1.67
CA PHE A 67 -1.81 29.65 0.34
C PHE A 67 -1.76 31.18 0.39
N PHE A 68 -2.42 31.80 1.38
CA PHE A 68 -2.43 33.26 1.52
C PHE A 68 -1.02 33.84 1.75
N LEU A 69 -0.23 33.20 2.63
CA LEU A 69 1.16 33.61 2.90
C LEU A 69 2.06 33.40 1.69
N TRP A 70 1.83 32.33 0.91
CA TRP A 70 2.54 32.11 -0.34
C TRP A 70 2.27 33.24 -1.35
N MET A 71 0.99 33.62 -1.53
CA MET A 71 0.61 34.69 -2.45
C MET A 71 1.22 36.04 -2.05
N MET A 72 1.20 36.38 -0.75
CA MET A 72 1.88 37.57 -0.23
C MET A 72 3.40 37.51 -0.45
N GLY A 73 4.02 36.35 -0.23
CA GLY A 73 5.45 36.15 -0.46
C GLY A 73 5.84 36.28 -1.94
N CYS A 74 5.03 35.74 -2.86
CA CYS A 74 5.21 35.91 -4.30
C CYS A 74 5.17 37.38 -4.69
N LEU A 75 4.15 38.12 -4.20
CA LEU A 75 4.05 39.56 -4.44
C LEU A 75 5.27 40.30 -3.86
N GLY A 76 5.69 39.95 -2.64
CA GLY A 76 6.88 40.52 -2.00
C GLY A 76 8.15 40.31 -2.82
N ILE A 77 8.41 39.09 -3.29
CA ILE A 77 9.57 38.77 -4.14
C ILE A 77 9.51 39.57 -5.45
N VAL A 78 8.34 39.61 -6.10
CA VAL A 78 8.18 40.35 -7.36
C VAL A 78 8.50 41.84 -7.18
N LEU A 79 8.00 42.46 -6.10
CA LEU A 79 8.22 43.88 -5.81
C LEU A 79 9.67 44.18 -5.40
N VAL A 80 10.28 43.36 -4.55
CA VAL A 80 11.69 43.52 -4.14
C VAL A 80 12.61 43.42 -5.34
N PHE A 81 12.43 42.40 -6.18
CA PHE A 81 13.27 42.24 -7.37
C PHE A 81 12.97 43.25 -8.47
N LEU A 82 11.76 43.83 -8.51
CA LEU A 82 11.47 44.97 -9.37
C LEU A 82 12.32 46.18 -8.98
N ALA A 83 12.39 46.52 -7.68
CA ALA A 83 13.24 47.60 -7.19
C ALA A 83 14.74 47.33 -7.46
N LEU A 84 15.21 46.10 -7.18
CA LEU A 84 16.60 45.70 -7.43
C LEU A 84 16.99 45.79 -8.91
N LYS A 85 16.15 45.28 -9.81
CA LYS A 85 16.41 45.33 -11.26
C LYS A 85 16.40 46.76 -11.79
N TYR A 86 15.49 47.61 -11.29
CA TYR A 86 15.44 49.02 -11.66
C TYR A 86 16.71 49.75 -11.22
N GLY A 87 17.13 49.56 -9.96
CA GLY A 87 18.38 50.12 -9.43
C GLY A 87 19.63 49.62 -10.18
N PHE A 88 19.68 48.33 -10.52
CA PHE A 88 20.74 47.75 -11.33
C PHE A 88 20.80 48.38 -12.72
N THR A 89 19.64 48.54 -13.38
CA THR A 89 19.57 49.17 -14.71
C THR A 89 20.06 50.62 -14.67
N PHE A 90 19.66 51.38 -13.64
CA PHE A 90 20.14 52.74 -13.41
C PHE A 90 21.66 52.81 -13.18
N TYR A 91 22.20 51.89 -12.36
CA TYR A 91 23.63 51.81 -12.10
C TYR A 91 24.45 51.52 -13.37
N VAL A 92 24.06 50.50 -14.13
CA VAL A 92 24.74 50.13 -15.39
C VAL A 92 24.70 51.29 -16.36
N TYR A 93 23.54 51.95 -16.52
CA TYR A 93 23.39 53.11 -17.40
C TYR A 93 24.34 54.26 -17.03
N LYS A 94 24.47 54.57 -15.74
CA LYS A 94 25.38 55.62 -15.23
C LYS A 94 26.85 55.25 -15.43
N MET A 95 27.22 53.99 -15.22
CA MET A 95 28.61 53.52 -15.27
C MET A 95 29.12 53.30 -16.69
N SER A 96 28.29 52.74 -17.58
CA SER A 96 28.69 52.41 -18.94
C SER A 96 28.65 53.60 -19.90
N GLY A 97 28.31 54.79 -19.41
CA GLY A 97 28.26 56.01 -20.22
C GLY A 97 27.30 55.89 -21.40
N LEU A 98 26.16 55.18 -21.24
CA LEU A 98 25.11 55.01 -22.27
C LEU A 98 24.37 56.34 -22.60
N LYS A 99 25.03 57.48 -22.44
CA LYS A 99 24.64 58.77 -22.98
C LYS A 99 25.22 58.89 -24.40
N LEU A 100 24.33 59.07 -25.38
CA LEU A 100 24.62 59.69 -26.69
C LEU A 100 25.38 58.89 -27.78
N VAL A 101 25.12 57.59 -27.98
CA VAL A 101 25.44 56.94 -29.28
C VAL A 101 24.32 55.98 -29.71
N SER A 102 23.18 56.53 -30.10
CA SER A 102 22.38 56.05 -31.25
C SER A 102 21.20 57.00 -31.41
N SER A 103 21.17 57.74 -32.51
CA SER A 103 20.12 58.69 -32.87
C SER A 103 18.79 58.02 -33.25
N GLN A 104 18.43 56.87 -32.65
CA GLN A 104 17.19 56.18 -32.99
C GLN A 104 16.58 55.27 -31.91
N LYS A 105 17.19 55.08 -30.73
CA LYS A 105 16.54 54.35 -29.61
C LYS A 105 16.98 54.89 -28.24
N GLU A 106 16.42 56.03 -27.84
CA GLU A 106 16.36 56.47 -26.43
C GLU A 106 15.39 55.58 -25.62
N MET A 107 15.57 54.25 -25.63
CA MET A 107 14.49 53.32 -25.24
C MET A 107 14.48 52.95 -23.75
N VAL A 108 15.55 53.22 -22.99
CA VAL A 108 15.72 52.63 -21.65
C VAL A 108 15.05 53.45 -20.54
N PHE A 109 14.94 54.78 -20.68
CA PHE A 109 14.35 55.66 -19.65
C PHE A 109 13.25 56.61 -20.16
N SER A 110 12.92 56.58 -21.46
CA SER A 110 11.85 57.41 -22.03
C SER A 110 10.46 56.97 -21.59
N GLU A 111 10.29 55.69 -21.23
CA GLU A 111 8.99 55.11 -20.83
C GLU A 111 9.11 54.28 -19.55
N PRO A 112 9.34 54.92 -18.38
CA PRO A 112 9.57 54.21 -17.12
C PRO A 112 8.39 53.30 -16.74
N ALA A 113 7.16 53.70 -17.07
CA ALA A 113 5.97 52.89 -16.83
C ALA A 113 6.01 51.55 -17.59
N LYS A 114 6.46 51.54 -18.86
CA LYS A 114 6.55 50.30 -19.65
C LYS A 114 7.66 49.39 -19.15
N GLN A 115 8.77 49.94 -18.66
CA GLN A 115 9.86 49.18 -18.07
C GLN A 115 9.47 48.53 -16.73
N LEU A 116 8.76 49.27 -15.87
CA LEU A 116 8.24 48.73 -14.61
C LEU A 116 7.24 47.61 -14.86
N LEU A 117 6.32 47.82 -15.82
CA LEU A 117 5.33 46.81 -16.21
C LEU A 117 5.99 45.56 -16.80
N SER A 118 6.95 45.72 -17.72
CA SER A 118 7.65 44.57 -18.32
C SER A 118 8.47 43.80 -17.29
N THR A 119 9.10 44.49 -16.34
CA THR A 119 9.84 43.87 -15.23
C THR A 119 8.90 43.12 -14.28
N PHE A 120 7.73 43.69 -13.95
CA PHE A 120 6.71 43.04 -13.14
C PHE A 120 6.21 41.75 -13.81
N ILE A 121 5.85 41.82 -15.09
CA ILE A 121 5.40 40.66 -15.87
C ILE A 121 6.50 39.59 -15.93
N THR A 122 7.75 39.98 -16.21
CA THR A 122 8.88 39.03 -16.29
C THR A 122 9.14 38.35 -14.95
N ASN A 123 9.12 39.08 -13.84
CA ASN A 123 9.29 38.51 -12.50
C ASN A 123 8.14 37.53 -12.19
N GLY A 124 6.90 37.93 -12.47
CA GLY A 124 5.73 37.08 -12.29
C GLY A 124 5.81 35.80 -13.13
N PHE A 125 6.31 35.88 -14.37
CA PHE A 125 6.51 34.73 -15.24
C PHE A 125 7.49 33.72 -14.66
N PHE A 126 8.63 34.14 -14.10
CA PHE A 126 9.60 33.20 -13.51
C PHE A 126 9.10 32.58 -12.19
N VAL A 127 8.34 33.32 -11.38
CA VAL A 127 7.65 32.78 -10.20
C VAL A 127 6.60 31.74 -10.61
N PHE A 128 5.82 32.04 -11.65
CA PHE A 128 4.85 31.10 -12.21
C PHE A 128 5.55 29.85 -12.75
N LEU A 129 6.62 30.01 -13.53
CA LEU A 129 7.37 28.90 -14.11
C LEU A 129 7.96 27.97 -13.04
N SER A 130 8.53 28.52 -11.96
CA SER A 130 9.06 27.69 -10.86
C SER A 130 7.95 26.95 -10.11
N THR A 131 6.77 27.56 -10.01
CA THR A 131 5.60 26.95 -9.38
C THR A 131 5.08 25.80 -10.22
N VAL A 132 4.88 26.01 -11.52
CA VAL A 132 4.49 24.96 -12.48
C VAL A 132 5.52 23.82 -12.45
N TYR A 133 6.82 24.14 -12.50
CA TYR A 133 7.88 23.14 -12.40
C TYR A 133 7.74 22.27 -11.14
N LYS A 134 7.56 22.90 -9.97
CA LYS A 134 7.38 22.19 -8.70
C LYS A 134 6.15 21.29 -8.74
N PHE A 135 5.00 21.81 -9.14
CA PHE A 135 3.75 21.05 -9.23
C PHE A 135 3.88 19.86 -10.17
N THR A 136 4.51 20.02 -11.34
CA THR A 136 4.74 18.93 -12.28
C THR A 136 5.63 17.84 -11.65
N VAL A 137 6.72 18.23 -11.01
CA VAL A 137 7.63 17.27 -10.36
C VAL A 137 6.91 16.52 -9.24
N ASP A 138 6.22 17.23 -8.35
CA ASP A 138 5.50 16.62 -7.22
C ASP A 138 4.36 15.72 -7.71
N TRP A 139 3.63 16.13 -8.75
CA TRP A 139 2.59 15.30 -9.37
C TRP A 139 3.15 13.98 -9.91
N PHE A 140 4.27 14.02 -10.65
CA PHE A 140 4.91 12.80 -11.15
C PHE A 140 5.42 11.89 -10.03
N PHE A 141 5.95 12.45 -8.93
CA PHE A 141 6.38 11.66 -7.78
C PHE A 141 5.19 11.02 -7.06
N ASN A 142 4.14 11.80 -6.78
CA ASN A 142 2.93 11.32 -6.11
C ASN A 142 2.22 10.24 -6.94
N GLU A 143 2.14 10.39 -8.27
CA GLU A 143 1.50 9.39 -9.14
C GLU A 143 2.27 8.06 -9.16
N ARG A 144 3.61 8.13 -9.14
CA ARG A 144 4.46 6.93 -9.04
C ARG A 144 4.30 6.24 -7.68
N GLU A 145 4.31 7.01 -6.60
CA GLU A 145 4.11 6.48 -5.25
C GLU A 145 2.73 5.83 -5.13
N LYS A 146 1.69 6.48 -5.65
CA LYS A 146 0.33 5.93 -5.69
C LYS A 146 0.27 4.61 -6.47
N THR A 147 0.87 4.56 -7.66
CA THR A 147 0.92 3.36 -8.49
C THR A 147 1.65 2.21 -7.77
N GLU A 148 2.75 2.51 -7.08
CA GLU A 148 3.50 1.51 -6.33
C GLU A 148 2.72 1.00 -5.11
N LEU A 149 2.01 1.89 -4.40
CA LEU A 149 1.12 1.51 -3.29
C LEU A 149 -0.05 0.64 -3.78
N GLU A 150 -0.66 0.96 -4.93
CA GLU A 150 -1.72 0.14 -5.55
C GLU A 150 -1.20 -1.24 -5.92
N LYS A 151 0.01 -1.33 -6.50
CA LYS A 151 0.66 -2.61 -6.81
C LYS A 151 0.97 -3.44 -5.56
N GLN A 152 1.47 -2.80 -4.50
CA GLN A 152 1.72 -3.46 -3.22
C GLN A 152 0.42 -3.98 -2.61
N LYS A 153 -0.66 -3.18 -2.64
CA LYS A 153 -1.99 -3.58 -2.20
C LYS A 153 -2.48 -4.82 -2.97
N LEU A 154 -2.46 -4.79 -4.30
CA LEU A 154 -2.85 -5.93 -5.14
C LEU A 154 -2.03 -7.18 -4.82
N THR A 155 -0.72 -7.02 -4.63
CA THR A 155 0.17 -8.13 -4.28
C THR A 155 -0.18 -8.72 -2.91
N ALA A 156 -0.51 -7.87 -1.93
CA ALA A 156 -0.93 -8.30 -0.60
C ALA A 156 -2.30 -8.98 -0.63
N GLU A 157 -3.27 -8.46 -1.39
CA GLU A 157 -4.58 -9.08 -1.58
C GLU A 157 -4.46 -10.45 -2.26
N LEU A 158 -3.62 -10.56 -3.31
CA LEU A 158 -3.33 -11.84 -3.95
C LEU A 158 -2.64 -12.83 -3.01
N ALA A 159 -1.70 -12.37 -2.18
CA ALA A 159 -1.04 -13.22 -1.20
C ALA A 159 -2.03 -13.70 -0.12
N PHE A 160 -2.92 -12.82 0.35
CA PHE A 160 -4.00 -13.16 1.27
C PHE A 160 -4.94 -14.21 0.68
N LEU A 161 -5.44 -13.98 -0.55
CA LEU A 161 -6.31 -14.94 -1.25
C LEU A 161 -5.60 -16.29 -1.46
N LYS A 162 -4.33 -16.29 -1.86
CA LYS A 162 -3.54 -17.52 -1.99
C LYS A 162 -3.37 -18.24 -0.64
N SER A 163 -3.24 -17.51 0.46
CA SER A 163 -3.08 -18.09 1.79
C SER A 163 -4.34 -18.78 2.32
N GLN A 164 -5.52 -18.42 1.81
CA GLN A 164 -6.78 -19.10 2.17
C GLN A 164 -6.84 -20.53 1.62
N ILE A 165 -6.05 -20.86 0.59
CA ILE A 165 -5.91 -22.21 0.07
C ILE A 165 -4.66 -22.81 0.71
N ASN A 166 -4.80 -23.95 1.40
CA ASN A 166 -3.64 -24.73 1.84
C ASN A 166 -3.17 -25.62 0.67
N PRO A 167 -2.14 -25.23 -0.12
CA PRO A 167 -1.74 -26.00 -1.31
C PRO A 167 -1.28 -27.41 -0.93
N HIS A 168 -0.65 -27.57 0.22
CA HIS A 168 -0.21 -28.88 0.69
C HIS A 168 -1.39 -29.81 0.99
N PHE A 169 -2.44 -29.30 1.66
CA PHE A 169 -3.68 -30.05 1.84
C PHE A 169 -4.32 -30.44 0.51
N LEU A 170 -4.36 -29.51 -0.47
CA LEU A 170 -4.94 -29.77 -1.78
C LEU A 170 -4.17 -30.85 -2.55
N PHE A 171 -2.84 -30.75 -2.64
CA PHE A 171 -2.01 -31.76 -3.31
C PHE A 171 -2.13 -33.13 -2.66
N ASN A 172 -2.12 -33.20 -1.33
CA ASN A 172 -2.30 -34.47 -0.61
C ASN A 172 -3.69 -35.06 -0.83
N SER A 173 -4.72 -34.23 -0.83
CA SER A 173 -6.09 -34.67 -1.10
C SER A 173 -6.23 -35.22 -2.52
N LEU A 174 -5.66 -34.54 -3.52
CA LEU A 174 -5.65 -35.00 -4.91
C LEU A 174 -4.87 -36.31 -5.07
N ASN A 175 -3.72 -36.46 -4.41
CA ASN A 175 -2.92 -37.69 -4.46
C ASN A 175 -3.67 -38.89 -3.83
N ASN A 176 -4.39 -38.66 -2.73
CA ASN A 176 -5.24 -39.70 -2.14
C ASN A 176 -6.39 -40.08 -3.07
N ILE A 177 -7.06 -39.09 -3.67
CA ILE A 177 -8.14 -39.34 -4.65
C ILE A 177 -7.60 -40.09 -5.86
N TYR A 178 -6.42 -39.72 -6.38
CA TYR A 178 -5.75 -40.43 -7.46
C TYR A 178 -5.47 -41.89 -7.08
N SER A 179 -4.98 -42.13 -5.86
CA SER A 179 -4.72 -43.48 -5.36
C SER A 179 -6.01 -44.31 -5.27
N LEU A 180 -7.11 -43.72 -4.76
CA LEU A 180 -8.42 -44.36 -4.72
C LEU A 180 -8.95 -44.68 -6.12
N ALA A 181 -8.82 -43.73 -7.06
CA ALA A 181 -9.25 -43.92 -8.45
C ALA A 181 -8.41 -45.00 -9.16
N TYR A 182 -7.10 -44.99 -8.96
CA TYR A 182 -6.18 -46.01 -9.49
C TYR A 182 -6.52 -47.41 -8.96
N GLN A 183 -6.87 -47.51 -7.68
CA GLN A 183 -7.33 -48.74 -7.04
C GLN A 183 -8.78 -49.12 -7.39
N LYS A 184 -9.49 -48.31 -8.19
CA LYS A 184 -10.93 -48.48 -8.50
C LYS A 184 -11.80 -48.59 -7.25
N SER A 185 -11.47 -47.81 -6.22
CA SER A 185 -12.23 -47.79 -4.97
C SER A 185 -13.56 -47.05 -5.15
N ASP A 186 -14.64 -47.64 -4.63
CA ASP A 186 -15.97 -46.99 -4.57
C ASP A 186 -15.99 -45.72 -3.72
N ALA A 187 -14.94 -45.45 -2.94
CA ALA A 187 -14.80 -44.22 -2.16
C ALA A 187 -14.36 -43.00 -3.01
N ALA A 188 -13.80 -43.21 -4.21
CA ALA A 188 -13.25 -42.13 -5.03
C ALA A 188 -14.29 -41.04 -5.42
N PRO A 189 -15.52 -41.37 -5.87
CA PRO A 189 -16.52 -40.35 -6.20
C PRO A 189 -16.92 -39.48 -5.00
N ASN A 190 -17.08 -40.10 -3.83
CA ASN A 190 -17.42 -39.37 -2.60
C ASN A 190 -16.25 -38.44 -2.18
N ALA A 191 -15.00 -38.91 -2.29
CA ALA A 191 -13.83 -38.09 -2.00
C ALA A 191 -13.75 -36.83 -2.88
N ILE A 192 -14.05 -36.96 -4.18
CA ILE A 192 -14.13 -35.83 -5.12
C ILE A 192 -15.24 -34.86 -4.70
N LEU A 193 -16.42 -35.37 -4.36
CA LEU A 193 -17.54 -34.53 -3.89
C LEU A 193 -17.15 -33.74 -2.63
N LYS A 194 -16.52 -34.39 -1.63
CA LYS A 194 -16.07 -33.73 -0.40
C LYS A 194 -15.00 -32.68 -0.67
N LEU A 195 -14.05 -32.94 -1.56
CA LEU A 195 -13.07 -31.94 -1.97
C LEU A 195 -13.74 -30.74 -2.66
N SER A 196 -14.73 -30.97 -3.52
CA SER A 196 -15.50 -29.91 -4.20
C SER A 196 -16.26 -29.03 -3.21
N GLU A 197 -16.90 -29.62 -2.19
CA GLU A 197 -17.59 -28.89 -1.12
C GLU A 197 -16.62 -28.00 -0.32
N ILE A 198 -15.44 -28.54 0.05
CA ILE A 198 -14.39 -27.80 0.75
C ILE A 198 -13.87 -26.63 -0.11
N MET A 199 -13.60 -26.87 -1.40
CA MET A 199 -13.15 -25.82 -2.32
C MET A 199 -14.19 -24.73 -2.52
N ARG A 200 -15.47 -25.11 -2.70
CA ARG A 200 -16.57 -24.15 -2.89
C ARG A 200 -16.69 -23.21 -1.68
N TYR A 201 -16.65 -23.77 -0.47
CA TYR A 201 -16.73 -22.97 0.74
C TYR A 201 -15.55 -21.99 0.85
N MET A 202 -14.30 -22.45 0.63
CA MET A 202 -13.12 -21.57 0.73
C MET A 202 -13.04 -20.49 -0.36
N LEU A 203 -13.57 -20.75 -1.55
CA LEU A 203 -13.45 -19.79 -2.67
C LEU A 203 -14.57 -18.76 -2.69
N TYR A 204 -15.77 -19.13 -2.27
CA TYR A 204 -16.96 -18.30 -2.46
C TYR A 204 -17.62 -17.89 -1.16
N GLU A 205 -17.51 -18.70 -0.10
CA GLU A 205 -18.31 -18.50 1.11
C GLU A 205 -17.49 -17.92 2.27
N SER A 206 -16.18 -18.15 2.34
CA SER A 206 -15.32 -17.62 3.42
C SER A 206 -14.80 -16.20 3.21
N ASN A 207 -15.22 -15.51 2.14
CA ASN A 207 -14.80 -14.12 1.86
C ASN A 207 -15.60 -13.07 2.64
N ASP A 208 -16.74 -13.45 3.22
CA ASP A 208 -17.55 -12.57 4.06
C ASP A 208 -17.01 -12.46 5.49
N SER A 209 -17.35 -11.36 6.17
CA SER A 209 -16.93 -11.13 7.57
C SER A 209 -17.47 -12.18 8.56
N LYS A 210 -18.66 -12.74 8.27
CA LYS A 210 -19.30 -13.85 8.98
C LYS A 210 -20.05 -14.75 8.00
N VAL A 211 -20.22 -16.01 8.36
CA VAL A 211 -21.01 -17.02 7.65
C VAL A 211 -21.97 -17.71 8.61
N SER A 212 -22.99 -18.40 8.08
CA SER A 212 -23.83 -19.24 8.95
C SER A 212 -23.00 -20.36 9.57
N LEU A 213 -23.26 -20.63 10.85
CA LEU A 213 -22.60 -21.71 11.59
C LEU A 213 -22.87 -23.07 10.91
N GLU A 214 -24.03 -23.24 10.28
CA GLU A 214 -24.37 -24.43 9.50
C GLU A 214 -23.37 -24.69 8.36
N LYS A 215 -22.95 -23.63 7.65
CA LYS A 215 -21.96 -23.76 6.58
C LYS A 215 -20.57 -24.09 7.12
N GLU A 216 -20.15 -23.46 8.22
CA GLU A 216 -18.89 -23.80 8.92
C GLU A 216 -18.89 -25.27 9.35
N ILE A 217 -19.98 -25.76 9.93
CA ILE A 217 -20.13 -27.16 10.34
C ILE A 217 -20.15 -28.10 9.12
N GLY A 218 -20.84 -27.73 8.04
CA GLY A 218 -20.84 -28.49 6.79
C GLY A 218 -19.44 -28.65 6.22
N TYR A 219 -18.66 -27.56 6.23
CA TYR A 219 -17.26 -27.55 5.85
C TYR A 219 -16.41 -28.47 6.75
N LEU A 220 -16.58 -28.40 8.08
CA LEU A 220 -15.90 -29.30 9.03
C LEU A 220 -16.20 -30.77 8.76
N LYS A 221 -17.47 -31.12 8.51
CA LYS A 221 -17.88 -32.50 8.20
C LYS A 221 -17.17 -33.01 6.94
N SER A 222 -17.20 -32.23 5.86
CA SER A 222 -16.55 -32.62 4.60
C SER A 222 -15.03 -32.74 4.75
N PHE A 223 -14.41 -31.87 5.54
CA PHE A 223 -12.99 -31.96 5.88
C PHE A 223 -12.66 -33.23 6.68
N ILE A 224 -13.41 -33.52 7.75
CA ILE A 224 -13.20 -34.71 8.60
C ILE A 224 -13.32 -35.98 7.77
N GLU A 225 -14.34 -36.10 6.93
CA GLU A 225 -14.54 -37.27 6.05
C GLU A 225 -13.38 -37.43 5.06
N LEU A 226 -12.90 -36.34 4.46
CA LEU A 226 -11.75 -36.41 3.56
C LEU A 226 -10.46 -36.80 4.31
N GLN A 227 -10.27 -36.32 5.54
CA GLN A 227 -9.15 -36.73 6.38
C GLN A 227 -9.24 -38.21 6.77
N LYS A 228 -10.43 -38.75 7.08
CA LYS A 228 -10.58 -40.18 7.37
C LYS A 228 -10.11 -41.05 6.21
N LEU A 229 -10.41 -40.66 4.97
CA LEU A 229 -9.94 -41.36 3.77
C LEU A 229 -8.41 -41.37 3.64
N ARG A 230 -7.71 -40.30 4.07
CA ARG A 230 -6.24 -40.26 4.11
C ARG A 230 -5.66 -41.36 4.99
N PHE A 231 -6.34 -41.69 6.08
CA PHE A 231 -5.98 -42.79 6.98
C PHE A 231 -6.64 -44.11 6.58
N LYS A 232 -7.06 -44.27 5.31
CA LYS A 232 -7.73 -45.49 4.81
C LYS A 232 -8.98 -45.89 5.62
N GLY A 233 -9.64 -44.92 6.26
CA GLY A 233 -10.79 -45.16 7.13
C GLY A 233 -10.45 -45.52 8.58
N ASP A 234 -9.16 -45.64 8.93
CA ASP A 234 -8.75 -46.01 10.29
C ASP A 234 -8.84 -44.85 11.28
N ALA A 235 -8.97 -43.61 10.81
CA ALA A 235 -9.10 -42.46 11.69
C ALA A 235 -10.42 -42.47 12.46
N GLN A 236 -10.33 -42.37 13.78
CA GLN A 236 -11.45 -42.43 14.70
C GLN A 236 -11.78 -41.01 15.15
N VAL A 237 -12.95 -40.52 14.72
CA VAL A 237 -13.41 -39.15 15.02
C VAL A 237 -14.88 -39.21 15.38
N VAL A 238 -15.22 -38.64 16.53
CA VAL A 238 -16.59 -38.46 17.02
C VAL A 238 -16.91 -36.98 16.95
N LEU A 239 -17.92 -36.62 16.16
CA LEU A 239 -18.43 -35.25 16.04
C LEU A 239 -19.86 -35.20 16.57
N GLU A 240 -20.04 -34.52 17.68
CA GLU A 240 -21.33 -34.29 18.33
C GLU A 240 -21.73 -32.84 18.14
N ILE A 241 -23.00 -32.62 17.78
CA ILE A 241 -23.55 -31.29 17.53
C ILE A 241 -24.90 -31.22 18.24
N GLU A 242 -25.03 -30.26 19.14
CA GLU A 242 -26.21 -30.06 19.97
C GLU A 242 -26.71 -28.62 19.86
N GLY A 243 -28.03 -28.43 19.89
CA GLY A 243 -28.67 -27.12 19.90
C GLY A 243 -29.04 -26.56 18.51
N GLN A 244 -29.38 -25.27 18.47
CA GLN A 244 -29.97 -24.62 17.29
C GLN A 244 -28.93 -23.83 16.47
N VAL A 245 -28.49 -24.43 15.37
CA VAL A 245 -27.41 -23.89 14.51
C VAL A 245 -27.89 -22.87 13.46
N ALA A 246 -29.13 -23.01 12.97
CA ALA A 246 -29.59 -22.40 11.71
C ALA A 246 -29.57 -20.85 11.67
N GLN A 247 -29.61 -20.17 12.83
CA GLN A 247 -29.66 -18.71 12.92
C GLN A 247 -28.34 -18.08 13.37
N GLN A 248 -27.34 -18.90 13.66
CA GLN A 248 -26.08 -18.45 14.24
C GLN A 248 -25.06 -18.09 13.17
N GLN A 249 -24.23 -17.08 13.44
CA GLN A 249 -23.21 -16.57 12.53
C GLN A 249 -21.83 -16.61 13.18
N ILE A 250 -20.83 -17.11 12.44
CA ILE A 250 -19.46 -17.27 12.92
C ILE A 250 -18.48 -16.71 11.88
N VAL A 251 -17.31 -16.27 12.35
CA VAL A 251 -16.18 -15.97 11.46
C VAL A 251 -15.77 -17.27 10.72
N PRO A 252 -15.69 -17.26 9.38
CA PRO A 252 -15.45 -18.48 8.60
C PRO A 252 -14.09 -19.10 8.89
N LEU A 253 -13.92 -20.41 8.74
CA LEU A 253 -12.65 -21.12 8.91
C LEU A 253 -12.03 -20.94 10.31
N LEU A 254 -12.83 -20.66 11.34
CA LEU A 254 -12.33 -20.51 12.71
C LEU A 254 -12.16 -21.88 13.36
N LEU A 255 -13.18 -22.74 13.26
CA LEU A 255 -13.21 -24.03 13.95
C LEU A 255 -12.26 -25.04 13.29
N ILE A 256 -12.06 -24.92 11.97
CA ILE A 256 -11.17 -25.83 11.22
C ILE A 256 -9.74 -25.81 11.74
N SER A 257 -9.25 -24.67 12.24
CA SER A 257 -7.88 -24.55 12.76
C SER A 257 -7.63 -25.51 13.93
N PHE A 258 -8.65 -25.77 14.75
CA PHE A 258 -8.56 -26.74 15.85
C PHE A 258 -8.57 -28.19 15.33
N VAL A 259 -9.44 -28.49 14.36
CA VAL A 259 -9.58 -29.82 13.77
C VAL A 259 -8.32 -30.21 12.98
N GLU A 260 -7.75 -29.29 12.20
CA GLU A 260 -6.46 -29.46 11.53
C GLU A 260 -5.34 -29.79 12.52
N ASN A 261 -5.31 -29.07 13.65
CA ASN A 261 -4.32 -29.28 14.69
C ASN A 261 -4.42 -30.70 15.30
N ALA A 262 -5.64 -31.17 15.54
CA ALA A 262 -5.90 -32.53 16.04
C ALA A 262 -5.48 -33.62 15.02
N PHE A 263 -5.71 -33.43 13.72
CA PHE A 263 -5.25 -34.39 12.70
C PHE A 263 -3.74 -34.34 12.43
N LYS A 264 -3.09 -33.20 12.70
CA LYS A 264 -1.65 -33.01 12.49
C LYS A 264 -0.83 -33.54 13.66
N HIS A 265 -1.23 -33.21 14.88
CA HIS A 265 -0.48 -33.53 16.09
C HIS A 265 -1.09 -34.66 16.91
N GLY A 266 -2.32 -35.07 16.60
CA GLY A 266 -3.01 -36.14 17.30
C GLY A 266 -2.77 -37.53 16.72
N LEU A 267 -2.95 -38.54 17.56
CA LEU A 267 -2.98 -39.94 17.16
C LEU A 267 -4.39 -40.31 16.67
N ALA A 268 -4.69 -39.98 15.42
CA ALA A 268 -6.04 -40.15 14.86
C ALA A 268 -6.51 -41.62 14.73
N THR A 269 -5.60 -42.60 14.77
CA THR A 269 -5.91 -44.02 14.56
C THR A 269 -6.13 -44.82 15.86
N ASP A 270 -6.11 -44.17 17.02
CA ASP A 270 -6.38 -44.84 18.31
C ASP A 270 -7.89 -45.07 18.49
N LYS A 271 -8.32 -46.34 18.47
CA LYS A 271 -9.72 -46.74 18.66
C LYS A 271 -10.26 -46.48 20.06
N ASN A 272 -9.39 -46.50 21.07
CA ASN A 272 -9.80 -46.29 22.45
C ASN A 272 -9.88 -44.79 22.79
N HIS A 273 -9.20 -43.94 22.02
CA HIS A 273 -9.12 -42.50 22.24
C HIS A 273 -9.32 -41.74 20.93
N PRO A 274 -10.54 -41.75 20.35
CA PRO A 274 -10.81 -41.03 19.13
C PRO A 274 -10.68 -39.52 19.33
N ILE A 275 -10.52 -38.79 18.23
CA ILE A 275 -10.64 -37.32 18.25
C ILE A 275 -12.10 -36.99 18.56
N HIS A 276 -12.36 -36.45 19.74
CA HIS A 276 -13.70 -36.04 20.16
C HIS A 276 -13.88 -34.56 19.89
N ILE A 277 -14.90 -34.20 19.12
CA ILE A 277 -15.29 -32.84 18.80
C ILE A 277 -16.75 -32.66 19.24
N ASN A 278 -17.01 -31.69 20.10
CA ASN A 278 -18.37 -31.33 20.47
C ASN A 278 -18.64 -29.85 20.16
N ILE A 279 -19.78 -29.58 19.54
CA ILE A 279 -20.30 -28.25 19.21
C ILE A 279 -21.67 -28.11 19.84
N SER A 280 -21.75 -27.43 20.97
CA SER A 280 -23.01 -27.15 21.66
C SER A 280 -23.39 -25.69 21.46
N VAL A 281 -24.60 -25.44 20.97
CA VAL A 281 -25.13 -24.10 20.73
C VAL A 281 -26.33 -23.86 21.64
N PHE A 282 -26.28 -22.80 22.43
CA PHE A 282 -27.35 -22.43 23.36
C PHE A 282 -27.57 -20.92 23.30
N GLU A 283 -28.76 -20.54 22.81
CA GLU A 283 -29.09 -19.15 22.47
C GLU A 283 -28.05 -18.57 21.50
N ASP A 284 -27.40 -17.47 21.87
CA ASP A 284 -26.35 -16.79 21.09
C ASP A 284 -24.93 -17.20 21.52
N ASN A 285 -24.78 -18.34 22.21
CA ASN A 285 -23.49 -18.82 22.65
C ASN A 285 -23.15 -20.16 21.99
N LEU A 286 -21.88 -20.29 21.64
CA LEU A 286 -21.29 -21.52 21.11
C LEU A 286 -20.19 -21.99 22.04
N MET A 287 -20.30 -23.25 22.44
CA MET A 287 -19.23 -23.99 23.08
C MET A 287 -18.67 -25.00 22.08
N PHE A 288 -17.41 -24.83 21.72
CA PHE A 288 -16.65 -25.77 20.91
C PHE A 288 -15.60 -26.44 21.78
N THR A 289 -15.57 -27.77 21.80
CA THR A 289 -14.52 -28.53 22.46
C THR A 289 -13.89 -29.53 21.51
N ILE A 290 -12.59 -29.71 21.62
CA ILE A 290 -11.87 -30.77 20.93
C ILE A 290 -10.87 -31.43 21.87
N LYS A 291 -10.84 -32.76 21.87
CA LYS A 291 -9.89 -33.59 22.62
C LYS A 291 -9.24 -34.61 21.70
N ASN A 292 -7.93 -34.74 21.77
CA ASN A 292 -7.19 -35.79 21.09
C ASN A 292 -5.98 -36.23 21.91
N ARG A 293 -5.61 -37.51 21.78
CA ARG A 293 -4.32 -38.00 22.25
C ARG A 293 -3.21 -37.48 21.35
N LYS A 294 -2.05 -37.13 21.90
CA LYS A 294 -0.89 -36.64 21.14
C LYS A 294 -0.17 -37.77 20.44
N ASN A 295 0.34 -37.48 19.26
CA ASN A 295 1.30 -38.34 18.58
C ASN A 295 2.72 -37.97 19.03
N LEU A 296 3.24 -38.69 20.03
CA LEU A 296 4.58 -38.48 20.60
C LEU A 296 5.72 -38.79 19.63
N GLN A 297 5.45 -39.45 18.50
CA GLN A 297 6.45 -39.73 17.47
C GLN A 297 6.64 -38.56 16.49
N ASN A 298 5.75 -37.56 16.51
CA ASN A 298 5.80 -36.45 15.58
C ASN A 298 6.84 -35.40 16.05
N LYS A 299 7.99 -35.34 15.36
CA LYS A 299 9.14 -34.48 15.72
C LYS A 299 9.05 -33.03 15.22
N ASP A 300 7.92 -32.62 14.65
CA ASP A 300 7.71 -31.24 14.18
C ASP A 300 7.78 -30.26 15.37
N GLN A 301 8.94 -29.63 15.55
CA GLN A 301 9.20 -28.63 16.60
C GLN A 301 8.49 -27.29 16.35
N THR A 302 7.81 -27.10 15.21
CA THR A 302 7.07 -25.88 14.84
C THR A 302 5.62 -25.85 15.37
N GLY A 303 5.34 -26.57 16.46
CA GLY A 303 4.07 -26.49 17.17
C GLY A 303 3.90 -25.11 17.84
N GLY A 304 2.85 -24.37 17.47
CA GLY A 304 2.47 -23.12 18.16
C GLY A 304 1.98 -22.00 17.25
N ILE A 305 2.41 -21.93 16.00
CA ILE A 305 2.04 -20.85 15.06
C ILE A 305 0.52 -20.85 14.79
N GLY A 306 -0.07 -22.04 14.65
CA GLY A 306 -1.51 -22.19 14.41
C GLY A 306 -2.36 -21.59 15.53
N MET A 307 -2.04 -21.91 16.79
CA MET A 307 -2.81 -21.41 17.93
C MET A 307 -2.60 -19.90 18.17
N ILE A 308 -1.37 -19.41 17.97
CA ILE A 308 -1.09 -17.96 18.03
C ILE A 308 -1.94 -17.21 17.00
N ASN A 309 -2.08 -17.74 15.79
CA ASN A 309 -2.92 -17.15 14.75
C ASN A 309 -4.41 -17.21 15.10
N VAL A 310 -4.88 -18.30 15.70
CA VAL A 310 -6.27 -18.43 16.19
C VAL A 310 -6.56 -17.38 17.26
N VAL A 311 -5.71 -17.25 18.28
CA VAL A 311 -5.87 -16.25 19.36
C VAL A 311 -5.89 -14.84 18.78
N ARG A 312 -4.93 -14.49 17.92
CA ARG A 312 -4.89 -13.18 17.28
C ARG A 312 -6.14 -12.90 16.45
N ARG A 313 -6.68 -13.91 15.77
CA ARG A 313 -7.91 -13.79 15.00
C ARG A 313 -9.10 -13.54 15.92
N LEU A 314 -9.23 -14.29 17.00
CA LEU A 314 -10.27 -14.13 18.02
C LEU A 314 -10.23 -12.73 18.66
N ASP A 315 -9.04 -12.20 18.97
CA ASP A 315 -8.88 -10.84 19.52
C ASP A 315 -9.39 -9.76 18.57
N LEU A 316 -9.20 -9.96 17.26
CA LEU A 316 -9.63 -9.00 16.23
C LEU A 316 -11.13 -9.09 15.94
N THR A 317 -11.71 -10.29 15.99
CA THR A 317 -13.09 -10.52 15.52
C THR A 317 -14.12 -10.65 16.63
N TYR A 318 -13.71 -11.06 17.83
CA TYR A 318 -14.57 -11.28 19.01
C TYR A 318 -14.03 -10.58 20.27
N PRO A 319 -13.66 -9.29 20.23
CA PRO A 319 -13.05 -8.61 21.39
C PRO A 319 -13.99 -8.66 22.61
N GLY A 320 -13.50 -9.27 23.70
CA GLY A 320 -14.28 -9.45 24.95
C GLY A 320 -15.46 -10.42 24.86
N LYS A 321 -15.62 -11.12 23.73
CA LYS A 321 -16.74 -12.04 23.45
C LYS A 321 -16.33 -13.51 23.36
N TYR A 322 -15.09 -13.83 23.70
CA TYR A 322 -14.60 -15.20 23.70
C TYR A 322 -13.87 -15.56 24.98
N LYS A 323 -13.84 -16.85 25.30
CA LYS A 323 -12.90 -17.46 26.25
C LYS A 323 -12.32 -18.69 25.60
N LEU A 324 -11.00 -18.80 25.60
CA LEU A 324 -10.28 -19.95 25.07
C LEU A 324 -9.45 -20.57 26.20
N ASN A 325 -9.71 -21.84 26.50
CA ASN A 325 -8.91 -22.65 27.41
C ASN A 325 -8.19 -23.74 26.59
N VAL A 326 -6.88 -23.87 26.76
CA VAL A 326 -6.07 -24.87 26.07
C VAL A 326 -5.26 -25.62 27.11
N GLU A 327 -5.50 -26.92 27.21
CA GLU A 327 -4.75 -27.82 28.10
C GLU A 327 -3.86 -28.74 27.28
N ASN A 328 -2.55 -28.60 27.50
CA ASN A 328 -1.52 -29.34 26.79
C ASN A 328 -0.82 -30.31 27.75
N ARG A 329 -1.45 -31.46 28.03
CA ARG A 329 -0.97 -32.47 29.00
C ARG A 329 0.05 -33.40 28.33
N GLU A 330 0.75 -34.26 29.07
CA GLU A 330 1.81 -35.12 28.50
C GLU A 330 1.30 -36.01 27.35
N GLU A 331 0.16 -36.67 27.53
CA GLU A 331 -0.40 -37.58 26.53
C GLU A 331 -1.58 -36.99 25.75
N ASP A 332 -2.25 -35.98 26.28
CA ASP A 332 -3.51 -35.45 25.74
C ASP A 332 -3.41 -33.96 25.39
N TYR A 333 -4.19 -33.56 24.40
CA TYR A 333 -4.42 -32.17 24.04
C TYR A 333 -5.92 -31.87 24.07
N PHE A 334 -6.30 -30.80 24.76
CA PHE A 334 -7.67 -30.33 24.86
C PHE A 334 -7.76 -28.85 24.56
N SER A 335 -8.79 -28.44 23.82
CA SER A 335 -9.11 -27.04 23.60
C SER A 335 -10.60 -26.83 23.75
N GLU A 336 -10.96 -25.80 24.51
CA GLU A 336 -12.32 -25.36 24.77
C GLU A 336 -12.44 -23.89 24.39
N LEU A 337 -13.33 -23.60 23.45
CA LEU A 337 -13.63 -22.26 22.96
C LEU A 337 -15.09 -21.95 23.25
N TYR A 338 -15.30 -20.93 24.06
CA TYR A 338 -16.60 -20.32 24.26
C TYR A 338 -16.68 -19.02 23.44
N LEU A 339 -17.72 -18.88 22.62
CA LEU A 339 -18.02 -17.68 21.84
C LEU A 339 -19.42 -17.16 22.17
N ASN A 340 -19.54 -15.84 22.29
CA ASN A 340 -20.80 -15.12 22.18
C ASN A 340 -20.91 -14.58 20.74
N LEU A 341 -21.86 -15.14 19.97
CA LEU A 341 -21.90 -15.06 18.49
C LEU A 341 -22.38 -13.73 17.92
#